data_AF-A0AAV6C4H0-F1
#
_entry.id   AF-A0AAV6C4H0-F1
#
_cell.length_a   1.000
_cell.length_b   1.000
_cell.length_c   1.000
_cell.angle_alpha   90.00
_cell.angle_beta   90.00
_cell.angle_gamma   90.00
#
_symmetry.space_group_name_H-M   'P 1'
#
loop_
_entity.id
_entity.type
_entity.pdbx_description
1 polymer ?
#
loop_
_entity_poly.entity_id
_entity_poly.type
_entity_poly.pdbx_seq_one_letter_code
_entity_poly.pdbx_strand_id
1 'polypeptide(L)'
;MLSLFGQNKDEGSLLDRLKQSVAKTRSQLAARVEDIFKGEKRIDPAALATLENALLATDLGMRTTREVLDAVRQQLERDALRDSDALKSAVKSQLLAILRAAPESNNGAGPAAPADGEPQVLFVVGVNGTGKTTTIGKLAHQLHQQGQKVVLAAGDT
;
A
#
# COMPACT_ATOMS: atom_id res chain seq x y z
N MET A 1 1.50 -39.66 11.73
CA MET A 1 0.39 -39.33 10.81
C MET A 1 0.98 -38.49 9.71
N LEU A 2 1.11 -39.04 8.49
CA LEU A 2 1.85 -38.42 7.37
C LEU A 2 1.14 -37.17 6.84
N SER A 3 1.91 -36.11 6.61
CA SER A 3 1.51 -34.84 6.02
C SER A 3 1.62 -34.93 4.48
N LEU A 4 0.51 -34.74 3.77
CA LEU A 4 0.44 -34.78 2.30
C LEU A 4 0.70 -33.41 1.63
N PHE A 5 0.86 -32.34 2.41
CA PHE A 5 1.23 -31.00 1.92
C PHE A 5 2.29 -30.41 2.85
N GLY A 6 3.32 -29.81 2.25
CA GLY A 6 4.60 -29.45 2.85
C GLY A 6 4.54 -28.86 4.26
N GLN A 7 5.63 -29.10 4.99
CA GLN A 7 5.89 -28.61 6.34
C GLN A 7 5.34 -27.20 6.56
N ASN A 8 4.63 -27.02 7.69
CA ASN A 8 4.38 -25.71 8.29
C ASN A 8 5.74 -25.04 8.52
N LYS A 9 6.25 -24.34 7.50
CA LYS A 9 7.18 -23.23 7.72
C LYS A 9 6.37 -22.25 8.56
N ASP A 10 6.98 -21.75 9.64
CA ASP A 10 6.48 -20.59 10.38
C ASP A 10 6.23 -19.46 9.37
N GLU A 11 5.02 -19.42 8.82
CA GLU A 11 4.64 -18.37 7.92
C GLU A 11 4.51 -17.14 8.82
N GLY A 12 5.48 -16.23 8.70
CA GLY A 12 5.50 -14.99 9.48
C GLY A 12 4.14 -14.28 9.50
N SER A 13 3.97 -13.39 10.48
CA SER A 13 2.72 -12.66 10.68
C SER A 13 2.22 -12.03 9.37
N LEU A 14 0.92 -11.72 9.26
CA LEU A 14 0.38 -11.02 8.08
C LEU A 14 1.18 -9.77 7.72
N LEU A 15 1.71 -9.09 8.74
CA LEU A 15 2.58 -7.94 8.61
C LEU A 15 3.96 -8.29 8.02
N ASP A 16 4.52 -9.46 8.33
CA ASP A 16 5.78 -9.92 7.74
C ASP A 16 5.60 -10.28 6.26
N ARG A 17 4.49 -10.93 5.91
CA ARG A 17 4.15 -11.20 4.50
C ARG A 17 3.93 -9.91 3.72
N LEU A 18 3.26 -8.93 4.33
CA LEU A 18 3.08 -7.60 3.74
C LEU A 18 4.42 -6.88 3.55
N LYS A 19 5.30 -6.88 4.56
CA LYS A 19 6.65 -6.31 4.45
C LYS A 19 7.44 -6.96 3.32
N GLN A 20 7.33 -8.28 3.18
CA GLN A 20 8.01 -9.02 2.12
C GLN A 20 7.47 -8.69 0.73
N SER A 21 6.14 -8.57 0.58
CA SER A 21 5.52 -8.25 -0.72
C SER A 21 5.90 -6.85 -1.23
N VAL A 22 6.08 -5.88 -0.32
CA VAL A 22 6.47 -4.50 -0.68
C VAL A 22 7.98 -4.26 -0.65
N ALA A 23 8.79 -5.26 -0.31
CA ALA A 23 10.23 -5.11 -0.08
C ALA A 23 10.97 -4.52 -1.29
N LYS A 24 10.61 -4.95 -2.51
CA LYS A 24 11.21 -4.47 -3.77
C LYS A 24 10.90 -2.99 -4.03
N THR A 25 9.64 -2.57 -3.86
CA THR A 25 9.24 -1.17 -4.01
C THR A 25 9.92 -0.30 -2.97
N ARG A 26 9.98 -0.77 -1.72
CA ARG A 26 10.67 -0.07 -0.62
C ARG A 26 12.17 0.12 -0.91
N SER A 27 12.86 -0.92 -1.36
CA SER A 27 14.31 -0.82 -1.62
C SER A 27 14.61 0.11 -2.79
N GLN A 28 13.81 0.06 -3.86
CA GLN A 28 13.96 0.95 -5.02
C GLN A 28 13.74 2.42 -4.66
N LEU A 29 12.72 2.73 -3.86
CA LEU A 29 12.49 4.10 -3.40
C LEU A 29 13.60 4.59 -2.48
N ALA A 30 14.03 3.76 -1.51
CA ALA A 30 15.10 4.13 -0.57
C ALA A 30 16.42 4.41 -1.28
N ALA A 31 16.83 3.56 -2.23
CA ALA A 31 18.06 3.75 -3.00
C ALA A 31 18.05 5.06 -3.80
N ARG A 32 16.93 5.37 -4.48
CA ARG A 32 16.79 6.62 -5.24
C ARG A 32 16.87 7.86 -4.35
N VAL A 33 16.31 7.81 -3.14
CA VAL A 33 16.38 8.92 -2.17
C VAL A 33 17.80 9.07 -1.58
N GLU A 34 18.53 7.98 -1.39
CA GLU A 34 19.93 8.03 -0.95
C GLU A 34 20.84 8.63 -2.01
N ASP A 35 20.62 8.32 -3.28
CA ASP A 35 21.43 8.84 -4.39
C ASP A 35 21.31 10.36 -4.53
N ILE A 36 20.17 10.96 -4.19
CA ILE A 36 19.96 12.41 -4.15
C ILE A 36 20.93 13.10 -3.17
N PHE A 37 21.26 12.46 -2.04
CA PHE A 37 22.12 13.04 -1.01
C PHE A 37 23.61 12.70 -1.13
N LYS A 38 23.98 11.76 -2.01
CA LYS A 38 25.40 11.45 -2.26
C LYS A 38 26.15 12.59 -2.95
N GLY A 39 25.43 13.51 -3.60
CA GLY A 39 26.01 14.64 -4.35
C GLY A 39 26.03 15.99 -3.63
N GLU A 40 25.06 16.28 -2.74
CA GLU A 40 24.81 17.66 -2.28
C GLU A 40 24.60 17.77 -0.76
N LYS A 41 25.20 18.81 -0.15
CA LYS A 41 25.05 19.12 1.29
C LYS A 41 23.74 19.82 1.65
N ARG A 42 22.96 20.23 0.65
CA ARG A 42 21.68 20.95 0.78
C ARG A 42 20.73 20.47 -0.30
N ILE A 43 19.44 20.43 -0.01
CA ILE A 43 18.43 20.10 -1.01
C ILE A 43 18.21 21.34 -1.89
N ASP A 44 18.61 21.25 -3.14
CA ASP A 44 18.45 22.31 -4.13
C ASP A 44 17.31 21.98 -5.15
N PRO A 45 17.03 22.84 -6.12
CA PRO A 45 16.02 22.55 -7.16
C PRO A 45 16.32 21.31 -8.01
N ALA A 46 17.59 20.95 -8.23
CA ALA A 46 17.99 19.76 -8.99
C ALA A 46 17.74 18.47 -8.18
N ALA A 47 17.99 18.51 -6.87
CA ALA A 47 17.63 17.45 -5.95
C ALA A 47 16.11 17.19 -5.93
N LEU A 48 15.29 18.23 -5.94
CA LEU A 48 13.82 18.11 -6.01
C LEU A 48 13.34 17.52 -7.35
N ALA A 49 13.97 17.88 -8.47
CA ALA A 49 13.65 17.29 -9.77
C ALA A 49 14.01 15.79 -9.82
N THR A 50 15.13 15.41 -9.19
CA THR A 50 15.51 13.99 -9.06
C THR A 50 14.51 13.23 -8.20
N LEU A 51 14.04 13.84 -7.10
CA LEU A 51 13.00 13.28 -6.25
C LEU A 51 11.69 13.08 -7.01
N GLU A 52 11.26 14.06 -7.80
CA GLU A 52 10.06 13.96 -8.65
C GLU A 52 10.12 12.74 -9.57
N ASN A 53 11.22 12.61 -10.31
CA ASN A 53 11.45 11.49 -11.21
C ASN A 53 11.47 10.14 -10.46
N ALA A 54 12.06 10.12 -9.27
CA ALA A 54 12.07 8.93 -8.43
C ALA A 54 10.67 8.51 -7.99
N LEU A 55 9.83 9.46 -7.56
CA LEU A 55 8.45 9.21 -7.14
C LEU A 55 7.57 8.75 -8.32
N LEU A 56 7.71 9.38 -9.50
CA LEU A 56 6.97 8.99 -10.70
C LEU A 56 7.31 7.57 -11.16
N ALA A 57 8.58 7.16 -11.05
CA ALA A 57 9.02 5.81 -11.37
C ALA A 57 8.48 4.71 -10.43
N THR A 58 7.75 5.09 -9.37
CA THR A 58 7.13 4.16 -8.41
C THR A 58 5.61 4.06 -8.55
N ASP A 59 5.07 4.47 -9.71
CA ASP A 59 3.63 4.40 -10.03
C ASP A 59 2.71 5.24 -9.12
N LEU A 60 3.26 6.26 -8.43
CA LEU A 60 2.46 7.18 -7.59
C LEU A 60 1.56 8.12 -8.39
N GLY A 61 1.91 8.36 -9.66
CA GLY A 61 1.21 9.28 -10.55
C GLY A 61 1.48 10.77 -10.26
N MET A 62 1.17 11.62 -11.24
CA MET A 62 1.51 13.06 -11.20
C MET A 62 0.91 13.81 -10.01
N ARG A 63 -0.36 13.52 -9.68
CA ARG A 63 -1.08 14.24 -8.61
C ARG A 63 -0.42 14.01 -7.25
N THR A 64 -0.25 12.74 -6.88
CA THR A 64 0.36 12.33 -5.61
C THR A 64 1.80 12.82 -5.51
N THR A 65 2.58 12.72 -6.58
CA THR A 65 3.96 13.20 -6.61
C THR A 65 4.04 14.70 -6.34
N ARG A 66 3.18 15.52 -6.97
CA ARG A 66 3.14 16.97 -6.73
C ARG A 66 2.80 17.30 -5.29
N GLU A 67 1.80 16.63 -4.73
CA GLU A 67 1.40 16.82 -3.33
C GLU A 67 2.54 16.49 -2.35
N VAL A 68 3.32 15.45 -2.65
CA VAL A 68 4.54 15.11 -1.88
C VAL A 68 5.61 16.19 -2.02
N LEU A 69 5.90 16.65 -3.24
CA LEU A 69 6.93 17.66 -3.49
C LEU A 69 6.60 19.00 -2.84
N ASP A 70 5.34 19.43 -2.86
CA ASP A 70 4.92 20.70 -2.27
C ASP A 70 5.07 20.67 -0.74
N ALA A 71 4.75 19.54 -0.10
CA ALA A 71 5.00 19.35 1.33
C ALA A 71 6.50 19.39 1.67
N VAL A 72 7.34 18.77 0.84
CA VAL A 72 8.81 18.80 1.00
C VAL A 72 9.34 20.23 0.83
N ARG A 73 8.91 20.98 -0.19
CA ARG A 73 9.28 22.40 -0.40
C ARG A 73 8.93 23.26 0.80
N GLN A 74 7.71 23.12 1.34
CA GLN A 74 7.28 23.87 2.51
C GLN A 74 8.11 23.55 3.77
N GLN A 75 8.63 22.32 3.90
CA GLN A 75 9.53 21.96 5.00
C GLN A 75 10.96 22.47 4.77
N LEU A 76 11.42 22.58 3.52
CA LEU A 76 12.68 23.23 3.17
C LEU A 76 12.68 24.73 3.49
N GLU A 77 11.60 25.44 3.16
CA GLU A 77 11.45 26.87 3.48
C GLU A 77 11.49 27.14 4.99
N ARG A 78 11.11 26.14 5.80
CA ARG A 78 11.17 26.19 7.28
C ARG A 78 12.52 25.70 7.86
N ASP A 79 13.53 25.48 7.00
CA ASP A 79 14.86 24.98 7.36
C ASP A 79 14.85 23.63 8.12
N ALA A 80 13.80 22.83 7.91
CA ALA A 80 13.55 21.59 8.65
C ALA A 80 14.17 20.35 7.98
N LEU A 81 14.73 20.47 6.78
CA LEU A 81 15.28 19.36 5.99
C LEU A 81 16.77 19.55 5.76
N ARG A 82 17.59 18.84 6.55
CA ARG A 82 19.04 19.01 6.60
C ARG A 82 19.84 17.81 6.09
N ASP A 83 19.21 16.64 6.00
CA ASP A 83 19.85 15.40 5.56
C ASP A 83 18.85 14.43 4.89
N SER A 84 19.38 13.29 4.42
CA SER A 84 18.61 12.25 3.72
C SER A 84 17.54 11.63 4.59
N ASP A 85 17.80 11.47 5.89
CA ASP A 85 16.85 10.84 6.81
C ASP A 85 15.67 11.77 7.10
N ALA A 86 15.92 13.08 7.21
CA ALA A 86 14.89 14.10 7.30
C ALA A 86 14.01 14.11 6.03
N LEU A 87 14.60 14.05 4.83
CA LEU A 87 13.83 13.96 3.58
C LEU A 87 13.00 12.67 3.50
N LYS A 88 13.61 11.51 3.82
CA LYS A 88 12.90 10.22 3.87
C LYS A 88 11.71 10.28 4.83
N SER A 89 11.91 10.89 6.00
CA SER A 89 10.87 11.08 7.01
C SER A 89 9.74 12.00 6.53
N ALA A 90 10.08 13.09 5.84
CA ALA A 90 9.13 14.02 5.25
C ALA A 90 8.24 13.35 4.21
N VAL A 91 8.86 12.67 3.23
CA VAL A 91 8.15 11.92 2.18
C VAL A 91 7.26 10.86 2.80
N LYS A 92 7.77 10.08 3.75
CA LYS A 92 6.99 9.05 4.46
C LYS A 92 5.79 9.65 5.19
N SER A 93 5.99 10.76 5.89
CA SER A 93 4.94 11.43 6.66
C SER A 93 3.85 11.97 5.74
N GLN A 94 4.22 12.54 4.59
CA GLN A 94 3.26 13.04 3.61
C GLN A 94 2.49 11.91 2.93
N LEU A 95 3.15 10.83 2.51
CA LEU A 95 2.48 9.65 1.97
C LEU A 95 1.50 9.03 2.99
N LEU A 96 1.87 9.01 4.27
CA LEU A 96 0.98 8.54 5.33
C LEU A 96 -0.22 9.49 5.53
N ALA A 97 -0.01 10.79 5.42
CA ALA A 97 -1.10 11.77 5.48
C ALA A 97 -2.09 11.58 4.32
N ILE A 98 -1.59 11.38 3.09
CA ILE A 98 -2.40 11.08 1.92
C ILE A 98 -3.24 9.81 2.14
N LEU A 99 -2.62 8.72 2.64
CA LEU A 99 -3.32 7.47 2.94
C LEU A 99 -4.39 7.62 4.02
N ARG A 100 -4.17 8.48 5.02
CA ARG A 100 -5.14 8.77 6.09
C ARG A 100 -6.26 9.70 5.66
N ALA A 101 -5.99 10.60 4.72
CA ALA A 101 -6.95 11.55 4.18
C ALA A 101 -7.82 10.94 3.07
N ALA A 102 -7.43 9.78 2.53
CA ALA A 102 -8.29 9.01 1.64
C ALA A 102 -9.65 8.85 2.33
N PRO A 103 -10.76 9.25 1.66
CA PRO A 103 -12.10 9.18 2.25
C PRO A 103 -12.25 7.78 2.78
N GLU A 104 -12.68 7.68 4.05
CA GLU A 104 -12.61 6.44 4.77
C GLU A 104 -13.09 5.31 3.88
N SER A 105 -12.21 4.37 3.55
CA SER A 105 -12.64 3.00 3.34
C SER A 105 -13.05 2.46 4.72
N ASN A 106 -13.96 3.18 5.37
CA ASN A 106 -14.46 3.12 6.73
C ASN A 106 -13.40 2.90 7.83
N ASN A 107 -13.47 3.67 8.92
CA ASN A 107 -12.73 3.42 10.17
C ASN A 107 -13.00 2.03 10.80
N GLY A 108 -12.62 0.93 10.14
CA GLY A 108 -12.92 -0.43 10.58
C GLY A 108 -14.39 -0.83 10.50
N ALA A 109 -15.32 0.09 10.20
CA ALA A 109 -16.71 -0.28 9.94
C ALA A 109 -16.75 -0.96 8.57
N GLY A 110 -16.99 -2.27 8.49
CA GLY A 110 -17.22 -2.90 7.20
C GLY A 110 -18.35 -2.20 6.40
N PRO A 111 -18.67 -2.66 5.17
CA PRO A 111 -19.96 -2.33 4.59
C PRO A 111 -21.08 -2.50 5.65
N ALA A 112 -22.11 -1.65 5.58
CA ALA A 112 -23.21 -1.68 6.54
C ALA A 112 -23.66 -3.12 6.78
N ALA A 113 -23.77 -3.51 8.05
CA ALA A 113 -24.19 -4.86 8.40
C ALA A 113 -25.56 -5.13 7.76
N PRO A 114 -25.76 -6.32 7.16
CA PRO A 114 -27.08 -6.69 6.65
C PRO A 114 -28.11 -6.69 7.78
N ALA A 115 -29.40 -6.55 7.43
CA ALA A 115 -30.46 -6.68 8.42
C ALA A 115 -30.44 -8.10 9.05
N ASP A 116 -30.99 -8.23 10.25
CA ASP A 116 -31.02 -9.51 10.96
C ASP A 116 -31.70 -10.59 10.10
N GLY A 117 -30.96 -11.69 9.87
CA GLY A 117 -31.42 -12.81 9.05
C GLY A 117 -31.14 -12.68 7.56
N GLU A 118 -30.61 -11.55 7.08
CA GLU A 118 -30.22 -11.37 5.68
C GLU A 118 -28.74 -11.71 5.44
N PRO A 119 -28.39 -12.32 4.29
CA PRO A 119 -27.00 -12.58 3.95
C PRO A 119 -26.29 -11.29 3.55
N GLN A 120 -25.02 -11.16 3.95
CA GLN A 120 -24.15 -10.12 3.40
C GLN A 120 -23.79 -10.46 1.95
N VAL A 121 -24.16 -9.58 1.00
CA VAL A 121 -23.88 -9.78 -0.43
C VAL A 121 -22.65 -8.97 -0.84
N LEU A 122 -21.60 -9.65 -1.31
CA LEU A 122 -20.40 -9.02 -1.85
C LEU A 122 -20.37 -9.22 -3.37
N PHE A 123 -20.60 -8.14 -4.11
CA PHE A 123 -20.50 -8.15 -5.57
C PHE A 123 -19.10 -7.74 -6.02
N VAL A 124 -18.35 -8.68 -6.59
CA VAL A 124 -16.95 -8.45 -7.02
C VAL A 124 -16.91 -8.10 -8.51
N VAL A 125 -16.41 -6.91 -8.82
CA VAL A 125 -16.32 -6.39 -10.19
C VAL A 125 -14.87 -6.11 -10.59
N GLY A 126 -14.58 -6.12 -11.89
CA GLY A 126 -13.27 -5.78 -12.43
C GLY A 126 -13.01 -6.40 -13.81
N VAL A 127 -11.92 -5.99 -14.46
CA VAL A 127 -11.53 -6.52 -15.78
C VAL A 127 -10.96 -7.94 -15.70
N ASN A 128 -10.84 -8.63 -16.83
CA ASN A 128 -10.29 -9.99 -16.88
C ASN A 128 -8.80 -10.00 -16.53
N GLY A 129 -8.34 -11.04 -15.83
CA GLY A 129 -6.93 -11.21 -15.46
C GLY A 129 -6.46 -10.47 -14.20
N THR A 130 -7.29 -9.66 -13.53
CA THR A 130 -6.91 -8.95 -12.28
C THR A 130 -6.98 -9.81 -11.01
N GLY A 131 -7.31 -11.10 -11.16
CA GLY A 131 -7.39 -12.04 -10.04
C GLY A 131 -8.72 -12.07 -9.30
N LYS A 132 -9.83 -11.59 -9.89
CA LYS A 132 -11.18 -11.61 -9.27
C LYS A 132 -11.55 -12.96 -8.65
N THR A 133 -11.53 -14.03 -9.45
CA THR A 133 -11.90 -15.39 -9.00
C THR A 133 -10.97 -15.91 -7.91
N THR A 134 -9.67 -15.62 -8.02
CA THR A 134 -8.67 -15.98 -7.01
C THR A 134 -8.93 -15.25 -5.68
N THR A 135 -9.29 -13.97 -5.74
CA THR A 135 -9.64 -13.16 -4.57
C THR A 135 -10.95 -13.65 -3.94
N ILE A 136 -11.96 -14.01 -4.73
CA ILE A 136 -13.21 -14.63 -4.24
C ILE A 136 -12.91 -15.91 -3.46
N GLY A 137 -12.06 -16.81 -4.00
CA GLY A 137 -11.68 -18.04 -3.31
C GLY A 137 -10.93 -17.81 -1.99
N LYS A 138 -9.98 -16.87 -1.97
CA LYS A 138 -9.26 -16.48 -0.74
C LYS A 138 -10.21 -15.91 0.32
N LEU A 139 -11.12 -15.04 -0.09
CA LEU A 139 -12.10 -14.42 0.80
C LEU A 139 -13.08 -15.47 1.35
N ALA A 140 -13.59 -16.36 0.51
CA ALA A 140 -14.47 -17.45 0.92
C ALA A 140 -13.79 -18.36 1.96
N HIS A 141 -12.51 -18.71 1.72
CA HIS A 141 -11.73 -19.50 2.68
C HIS A 141 -11.54 -18.76 4.02
N GLN A 142 -11.22 -17.47 3.98
CA GLN A 142 -11.07 -16.65 5.17
C GLN A 142 -12.37 -16.55 5.99
N LEU A 143 -13.51 -16.27 5.33
CA LEU A 143 -14.82 -16.20 6.00
C LEU A 143 -15.25 -17.57 6.56
N HIS A 144 -14.94 -18.65 5.84
CA HIS A 144 -15.16 -20.01 6.33
C HIS A 144 -14.34 -20.33 7.58
N GLN A 145 -13.06 -19.93 7.63
CA GLN A 145 -12.22 -20.06 8.84
C GLN A 145 -12.76 -19.23 10.01
N GLN A 146 -13.48 -18.15 9.75
CA GLN A 146 -14.18 -17.34 10.76
C GLN A 146 -15.53 -17.95 11.19
N GLY A 147 -15.90 -19.12 10.67
CA GLY A 147 -17.15 -19.82 11.00
C GLY A 147 -18.38 -19.35 10.21
N GLN A 148 -18.21 -18.49 9.20
CA GLN A 148 -19.32 -18.02 8.38
C GLN A 148 -19.75 -19.07 7.34
N LYS A 149 -21.05 -19.07 7.01
CA LYS A 149 -21.59 -19.85 5.89
C LYS A 149 -21.44 -19.03 4.61
N VAL A 150 -20.70 -19.55 3.64
CA VAL A 150 -20.40 -18.86 2.38
C VAL A 150 -21.09 -19.59 1.22
N VAL A 151 -21.74 -18.82 0.35
CA VAL A 151 -22.29 -19.31 -0.93
C VAL A 151 -21.63 -18.52 -2.06
N LEU A 152 -21.18 -19.22 -3.09
CA LEU A 152 -20.60 -18.61 -4.28
C LEU A 152 -21.58 -18.68 -5.45
N ALA A 153 -21.81 -17.54 -6.10
CA ALA A 153 -22.59 -17.45 -7.33
C ALA A 153 -21.65 -17.20 -8.52
N ALA A 154 -21.59 -18.15 -9.45
CA ALA A 154 -20.77 -18.04 -10.66
C ALA A 154 -21.47 -17.16 -11.72
N GLY A 155 -21.34 -15.84 -11.55
CA GLY A 155 -21.96 -14.84 -12.46
C GLY A 155 -21.06 -14.35 -13.60
N ASP A 156 -19.80 -14.80 -13.68
CA ASP A 156 -18.86 -14.53 -14.77
C ASP A 156 -18.93 -15.73 -15.74
N THR A 157 -19.70 -15.60 -16.83
CA THR A 157 -20.03 -16.66 -17.79
C THR A 157 -19.38 -16.44 -19.15
#